data_AF-A0A2S5MFQ5-F1
#
_entry.id   AF-A0A2S5MFQ5-F1
#
_cell.length_a   1.000
_cell.length_b   1.000
_cell.length_c   1.000
_cell.angle_alpha   90.00
_cell.angle_beta   90.00
_cell.angle_gamma   90.00
#
_symmetry.space_group_name_H-M   'P 1'
#
loop_
_entity.id
_entity.type
_entity.pdbx_description
1 polymer ?
#
loop_
_entity_poly.entity_id
_entity_poly.type
_entity_poly.pdbx_seq_one_letter_code
_entity_poly.pdbx_strand_id
1 'polypeptide(L)'
;MTPIRSNKFIAAVLASTSLSACMSFKPPEIAYDDIPVPAVIESEPERPVKIVEIPKILPLPGQLKPLSNFKETPEAPDPKVRVAQANAAARVQPRRAGYINAVQIYPFTEGALYQVYASPGEITDIALQEGEQLVGSGPVAAGDTVRWIIGDTESGVGASRKTHIMVKPTRPDLMTNLVINTDRRTYHLELRATEKTYMASVSWQYPQDELIALRRRNAVAEEVMPVDTGVDLGSLNFRYAIEGDAAPWRPLRAFDDGRKVYIEFPRG
;
A
#
# COMPACT_ATOMS: atom_id res chain seq x y z
N MET A 1 33.96 -99.86 -28.08
CA MET A 1 33.51 -99.64 -26.68
C MET A 1 34.09 -98.32 -26.20
N THR A 2 33.21 -97.46 -25.67
CA THR A 2 33.42 -96.41 -24.64
C THR A 2 34.27 -95.16 -24.94
N PRO A 3 33.89 -93.99 -24.34
CA PRO A 3 33.59 -92.80 -25.14
C PRO A 3 34.30 -91.50 -24.73
N ILE A 4 34.05 -90.51 -25.58
CA ILE A 4 34.28 -89.06 -25.56
C ILE A 4 34.23 -88.40 -24.17
N ARG A 5 35.21 -87.54 -23.87
CA ARG A 5 35.12 -86.50 -22.82
C ARG A 5 35.26 -85.10 -23.44
N SER A 6 34.15 -84.62 -23.99
CA SER A 6 33.91 -83.28 -24.52
C SER A 6 33.46 -82.33 -23.40
N ASN A 7 34.33 -82.05 -22.42
CA ASN A 7 33.98 -81.22 -21.26
C ASN A 7 34.55 -79.80 -21.28
N LYS A 8 35.42 -79.45 -22.24
CA LYS A 8 36.03 -78.11 -22.30
C LYS A 8 35.31 -77.12 -23.24
N PHE A 9 34.55 -77.63 -24.22
CA PHE A 9 33.76 -76.76 -25.12
C PHE A 9 32.43 -76.30 -24.51
N ILE A 10 31.86 -77.08 -23.58
CA ILE A 10 30.58 -76.74 -22.94
C ILE A 10 30.75 -75.57 -21.95
N ALA A 11 31.88 -75.50 -21.25
CA ALA A 11 32.15 -74.41 -20.30
C ALA A 11 32.35 -73.05 -20.99
N ALA A 12 32.91 -73.02 -22.20
CA ALA A 12 33.11 -71.78 -22.95
C ALA A 12 31.82 -71.23 -23.55
N VAL A 13 30.91 -72.11 -24.00
CA VAL A 13 29.60 -71.70 -24.57
C VAL A 13 28.65 -71.18 -23.47
N LEU A 14 28.75 -71.70 -22.25
CA LEU A 14 27.99 -71.22 -21.07
C LEU A 14 28.47 -69.86 -20.53
N ALA A 15 29.71 -69.44 -20.81
CA ALA A 15 30.23 -68.14 -20.41
C ALA A 15 29.89 -67.02 -21.39
N SER A 16 29.55 -67.35 -22.64
CA SER A 16 29.12 -66.37 -23.67
C SER A 16 27.63 -66.01 -23.62
N THR A 17 26.81 -66.72 -22.85
CA THR A 17 25.36 -66.42 -22.71
C THR A 17 25.03 -65.48 -21.55
N SER A 18 26.00 -65.09 -20.73
CA SER A 18 25.80 -64.16 -19.59
C SER A 18 25.91 -62.67 -19.95
N LEU A 19 26.19 -62.33 -21.21
CA LEU A 19 26.32 -60.94 -21.68
C LEU A 19 25.12 -60.42 -22.49
N SER A 20 24.05 -61.21 -22.65
CA SER A 20 22.75 -60.68 -23.10
C SER A 20 21.97 -60.07 -21.94
N ALA A 21 22.58 -59.08 -21.27
CA ALA A 21 21.82 -58.14 -20.46
C ALA A 21 21.11 -57.19 -21.41
N CYS A 22 19.93 -57.59 -21.89
CA CYS A 22 19.00 -56.65 -22.50
C CYS A 22 18.68 -55.60 -21.42
N MET A 23 19.28 -54.41 -21.54
CA MET A 23 18.90 -53.24 -20.78
C MET A 23 17.46 -52.91 -21.19
N SER A 24 16.50 -53.46 -20.44
CA SER A 24 15.09 -53.23 -20.65
C SER A 24 14.79 -51.81 -20.18
N PHE A 25 14.98 -50.84 -21.08
CA PHE A 25 14.51 -49.48 -20.88
C PHE A 25 12.98 -49.54 -20.91
N LYS A 26 12.37 -49.70 -19.75
CA LYS A 26 10.95 -49.41 -19.56
C LYS A 26 10.82 -47.89 -19.65
N PRO A 27 10.14 -47.34 -20.67
CA PRO A 27 9.75 -45.95 -20.63
C PRO A 27 8.95 -45.73 -19.33
N PRO A 28 9.15 -44.62 -18.59
CA PRO A 28 8.31 -44.32 -17.45
C PRO A 28 6.85 -44.33 -17.90
N GLU A 29 6.01 -45.04 -17.15
CA GLU A 29 4.57 -45.06 -17.38
C GLU A 29 4.04 -43.68 -16.98
N ILE A 30 3.76 -42.84 -17.98
CA ILE A 30 3.22 -41.50 -17.76
C ILE A 30 1.75 -41.70 -17.39
N ALA A 31 1.42 -41.56 -16.10
CA ALA A 31 0.05 -41.42 -15.67
C ALA A 31 -0.52 -40.15 -16.33
N TYR A 32 -1.66 -40.28 -17.00
CA TYR A 32 -2.44 -39.11 -17.42
C TYR A 32 -3.09 -38.55 -16.16
N ASP A 33 -2.65 -37.36 -15.73
CA ASP A 33 -3.30 -36.64 -14.64
C ASP A 33 -4.78 -36.39 -14.99
N ASP A 34 -5.61 -36.36 -13.95
CA ASP A 34 -7.05 -36.20 -13.98
C ASP A 34 -7.55 -35.11 -14.94
N ILE A 35 -8.80 -35.28 -15.40
CA ILE A 35 -9.51 -34.36 -16.30
C ILE A 35 -9.22 -32.90 -15.88
N PRO A 36 -8.66 -32.08 -16.78
CA PRO A 36 -8.27 -30.73 -16.44
C PRO A 36 -9.48 -29.96 -15.93
N VAL A 37 -9.38 -29.43 -14.71
CA VAL A 37 -10.36 -28.50 -14.18
C VAL A 37 -10.37 -27.30 -15.13
N PRO A 38 -11.53 -26.93 -15.71
CA PRO A 38 -11.58 -25.83 -16.65
C PRO A 38 -11.09 -24.55 -15.95
N ALA A 39 -10.08 -23.92 -16.54
CA ALA A 39 -9.56 -22.65 -16.05
C ALA A 39 -10.68 -21.61 -16.07
N VAL A 40 -10.95 -21.00 -14.91
CA VAL A 40 -11.87 -19.87 -14.80
C VAL A 40 -11.10 -18.63 -15.26
N ILE A 41 -11.69 -17.87 -16.19
CA ILE A 41 -11.13 -16.58 -16.60
C ILE A 41 -11.24 -15.64 -15.40
N GLU A 42 -10.13 -15.43 -14.69
CA GLU A 42 -10.02 -14.39 -13.68
C GLU A 42 -10.06 -13.03 -14.38
N SER A 43 -10.76 -12.06 -13.77
CA SER A 43 -10.81 -10.69 -14.28
C SER A 43 -9.40 -10.11 -14.34
N GLU A 44 -9.08 -9.44 -15.45
CA GLU A 44 -7.76 -8.83 -15.65
C GLU A 44 -7.43 -7.88 -14.48
N PRO A 45 -6.28 -8.08 -13.80
CA PRO A 45 -5.92 -7.25 -12.66
C PRO A 45 -5.82 -5.78 -13.07
N GLU A 46 -6.20 -4.87 -12.16
CA GLU A 46 -6.08 -3.43 -12.41
C GLU A 46 -4.63 -3.08 -12.76
N ARG A 47 -4.44 -2.38 -13.89
CA ARG A 47 -3.10 -2.00 -14.35
C ARG A 47 -2.43 -1.05 -13.35
N PRO A 48 -1.11 -1.19 -13.12
CA PRO A 48 -0.40 -0.30 -12.22
C PRO A 48 -0.48 1.14 -12.74
N VAL A 49 -0.81 2.07 -11.84
CA VAL A 49 -0.89 3.48 -12.16
C VAL A 49 0.51 4.06 -12.11
N LYS A 50 0.97 4.68 -13.20
CA LYS A 50 2.28 5.33 -13.23
C LYS A 50 2.31 6.55 -12.29
N ILE A 51 3.01 6.43 -11.17
CA ILE A 51 3.28 7.55 -10.27
C ILE A 51 4.31 8.45 -10.96
N VAL A 52 3.86 9.56 -11.53
CA VAL A 52 4.75 10.55 -12.14
C VAL A 52 5.26 11.46 -11.03
N GLU A 53 6.48 11.19 -10.57
CA GLU A 53 7.18 12.13 -9.71
C GLU A 53 7.53 13.38 -10.53
N ILE A 54 7.22 14.56 -10.00
CA ILE A 54 7.65 15.81 -10.60
C ILE A 54 9.18 15.77 -10.67
N PRO A 55 9.80 15.92 -11.85
CA PRO A 55 11.24 15.81 -11.97
C PRO A 55 11.91 16.85 -11.08
N LYS A 56 12.66 16.39 -10.07
CA LYS A 56 13.49 17.25 -9.24
C LYS A 56 14.64 17.75 -10.12
N ILE A 57 14.58 19.02 -10.51
CA ILE A 57 15.64 19.65 -11.31
C ILE A 57 16.92 19.60 -10.48
N LEU A 58 17.84 18.72 -10.86
CA LEU A 58 19.17 18.70 -10.29
C LEU A 58 19.96 19.85 -10.92
N PRO A 59 20.56 20.74 -10.12
CA PRO A 59 21.42 21.77 -10.66
C PRO A 59 22.64 21.11 -11.31
N LEU A 60 22.98 21.53 -12.52
CA LEU A 60 24.21 21.08 -13.18
C LEU A 60 25.44 21.63 -12.41
N PRO A 61 26.59 20.94 -12.47
CA PRO A 61 27.83 21.43 -11.86
C PRO A 61 28.11 22.89 -12.27
N GLY A 62 28.31 23.78 -11.29
CA GLY A 62 28.59 25.20 -11.52
C GLY A 62 27.38 26.12 -11.74
N GLN A 63 26.14 25.59 -11.75
CA GLN A 63 24.91 26.42 -11.81
C GLN A 63 24.48 26.97 -10.46
N LEU A 64 24.95 26.38 -9.36
CA LEU A 64 24.66 26.85 -8.02
C LEU A 64 25.42 28.16 -7.77
N LYS A 65 24.69 29.26 -7.64
CA LYS A 65 25.27 30.49 -7.09
C LYS A 65 25.79 30.17 -5.68
N PRO A 66 26.96 30.71 -5.28
CA PRO A 66 27.38 30.63 -3.89
C PRO A 66 26.24 31.18 -3.04
N LEU A 67 25.78 30.37 -2.08
CA LEU A 67 24.78 30.77 -1.10
C LEU A 67 25.33 32.04 -0.44
N SER A 68 24.75 33.20 -0.75
CA SER A 68 25.06 34.43 -0.03
C SER A 68 24.89 34.10 1.43
N ASN A 69 25.92 34.27 2.27
CA ASN A 69 25.90 33.94 3.69
C ASN A 69 24.49 34.16 4.25
N PHE A 70 23.73 33.09 4.41
CA PHE A 70 22.40 33.17 4.99
C PHE A 70 22.67 33.55 6.42
N LYS A 71 22.57 34.85 6.70
CA LYS A 71 22.50 35.30 8.08
C LYS A 71 21.18 34.74 8.55
N GLU A 72 21.23 33.60 9.25
CA GLU A 72 20.08 33.04 9.92
C GLU A 72 19.40 34.20 10.64
N THR A 73 18.13 34.44 10.30
CA THR A 73 17.34 35.44 10.99
C THR A 73 17.40 35.10 12.47
N PRO A 74 17.97 35.97 13.32
CA PRO A 74 18.13 35.66 14.73
C PRO A 74 16.78 35.32 15.35
N GLU A 75 16.76 34.27 16.18
CA GLU A 75 15.57 33.88 16.92
C GLU A 75 15.09 35.07 17.77
N ALA A 76 13.77 35.32 17.83
CA ALA A 76 13.24 36.42 18.64
C ALA A 76 13.60 36.19 20.12
N PRO A 77 14.13 37.18 20.85
CA PRO A 77 14.61 36.97 22.22
C PRO A 77 13.49 36.60 23.20
N ASP A 78 12.28 37.12 23.01
CA ASP A 78 11.11 36.82 23.86
C ASP A 78 10.48 35.46 23.47
N PRO A 79 10.46 34.45 24.37
CA PRO A 79 9.83 33.16 24.10
C PRO A 79 8.34 33.25 23.72
N LYS A 80 7.61 34.26 24.22
CA LYS A 80 6.19 34.42 23.88
C LYS A 80 5.99 34.74 22.39
N VAL A 81 6.87 35.58 21.85
CA VAL A 81 6.86 35.93 20.42
C VAL A 81 7.16 34.70 19.58
N ARG A 82 8.10 33.85 20.02
CA ARG A 82 8.45 32.61 19.32
C ARG A 82 7.28 31.63 19.24
N VAL A 83 6.60 31.41 20.37
CA VAL A 83 5.41 30.55 20.42
C VAL A 83 4.29 31.11 19.53
N ALA A 84 4.05 32.42 19.58
CA ALA A 84 3.03 33.04 18.74
C ALA A 84 3.36 32.92 17.24
N GLN A 85 4.62 33.10 16.84
CA GLN A 85 5.08 32.93 15.47
C GLN A 85 4.96 31.47 15.01
N ALA A 86 5.36 30.51 15.85
CA ALA A 86 5.24 29.09 15.54
C ALA A 86 3.77 28.67 15.33
N ASN A 87 2.89 29.06 16.25
CA ASN A 87 1.45 28.78 16.13
C ASN A 87 0.84 29.47 14.90
N ALA A 88 1.28 30.69 14.58
CA ALA A 88 0.81 31.38 13.38
C ALA A 88 1.27 30.69 12.09
N ALA A 89 2.51 30.20 12.04
CA ALA A 89 3.07 29.47 10.90
C ALA A 89 2.42 28.08 10.72
N ALA A 90 2.07 27.41 11.82
CA ALA A 90 1.38 26.11 11.80
C ALA A 90 -0.13 26.22 11.51
N ARG A 91 -0.70 27.44 11.53
CA ARG A 91 -2.14 27.63 11.35
C ARG A 91 -2.57 27.45 9.90
N VAL A 92 -3.51 26.52 9.70
CA VAL A 92 -4.17 26.29 8.41
C VAL A 92 -5.55 26.93 8.44
N GLN A 93 -5.72 27.97 7.62
CA GLN A 93 -7.00 28.68 7.47
C GLN A 93 -7.87 28.03 6.39
N PRO A 94 -9.21 28.13 6.50
CA PRO A 94 -10.12 27.67 5.45
C PRO A 94 -9.86 28.45 4.16
N ARG A 95 -9.89 27.73 3.04
CA ARG A 95 -9.63 28.30 1.70
C ARG A 95 -10.74 27.87 0.77
N ARG A 96 -11.15 28.79 -0.13
CA ARG A 96 -12.18 28.52 -1.15
C ARG A 96 -11.95 27.22 -1.92
N ALA A 97 -10.69 26.95 -2.29
CA ALA A 97 -10.31 25.76 -3.05
C ALA A 97 -10.47 24.44 -2.28
N GLY A 98 -10.61 24.48 -0.94
CA GLY A 98 -10.82 23.30 -0.12
C GLY A 98 -12.30 23.02 0.18
N TYR A 99 -13.24 23.83 -0.31
CA TYR A 99 -14.66 23.53 -0.15
C TYR A 99 -15.15 22.59 -1.25
N ILE A 100 -15.76 21.47 -0.85
CA ILE A 100 -16.62 20.65 -1.70
C ILE A 100 -18.03 20.77 -1.14
N ASN A 101 -18.93 21.42 -1.87
CA ASN A 101 -20.24 21.83 -1.37
C ASN A 101 -20.08 22.64 -0.07
N ALA A 102 -20.75 22.22 1.01
CA ALA A 102 -20.68 22.86 2.33
C ALA A 102 -19.58 22.30 3.25
N VAL A 103 -18.73 21.40 2.75
CA VAL A 103 -17.68 20.72 3.52
C VAL A 103 -16.33 21.37 3.23
N GLN A 104 -15.66 21.87 4.27
CA GLN A 104 -14.26 22.29 4.16
C GLN A 104 -13.35 21.08 4.35
N ILE A 105 -12.55 20.79 3.33
CA ILE A 105 -11.54 19.74 3.35
C ILE A 105 -10.16 20.36 3.58
N TYR A 106 -9.47 19.91 4.62
CA TYR A 106 -8.09 20.29 4.90
C TYR A 106 -7.12 19.18 4.47
N PRO A 107 -5.95 19.52 3.89
CA PRO A 107 -4.89 18.54 3.72
C PRO A 107 -4.30 18.24 5.10
N PHE A 108 -4.39 16.99 5.55
CA PHE A 108 -3.81 16.59 6.84
C PHE A 108 -2.29 16.73 6.81
N THR A 109 -1.75 17.42 7.80
CA THR A 109 -0.34 17.52 8.15
C THR A 109 -0.21 17.42 9.67
N GLU A 110 0.76 16.64 10.12
CA GLU A 110 1.05 16.48 11.55
C GLU A 110 1.53 17.81 12.15
N GLY A 111 1.07 18.13 13.37
CA GLY A 111 1.42 19.38 14.07
C GLY A 111 0.76 20.66 13.54
N ALA A 112 -0.10 20.58 12.53
CA ALA A 112 -0.85 21.73 12.03
C ALA A 112 -2.00 22.13 12.97
N LEU A 113 -2.32 23.44 13.00
CA LEU A 113 -3.45 24.00 13.74
C LEU A 113 -4.58 24.36 12.77
N TYR A 114 -5.65 23.55 12.74
CA TYR A 114 -6.77 23.78 11.82
C TYR A 114 -7.78 24.75 12.38
N GLN A 115 -8.04 25.84 11.67
CA GLN A 115 -9.01 26.84 12.12
C GLN A 115 -10.43 26.43 11.73
N VAL A 116 -11.36 26.47 12.69
CA VAL A 116 -12.77 26.14 12.47
C VAL A 116 -13.65 27.28 12.96
N TYR A 117 -14.55 27.74 12.09
CA TYR A 117 -15.53 28.76 12.44
C TYR A 117 -16.86 28.13 12.78
N ALA A 118 -17.41 28.52 13.93
CA ALA A 118 -18.72 28.09 14.40
C ALA A 118 -19.58 29.32 14.74
N SER A 119 -20.89 29.14 14.84
CA SER A 119 -21.83 30.20 15.21
C SER A 119 -22.82 29.67 16.25
N PRO A 120 -23.25 30.48 17.22
CA PRO A 120 -24.35 30.10 18.11
C PRO A 120 -25.60 29.75 17.32
N GLY A 121 -26.32 28.72 17.77
CA GLY A 121 -27.52 28.21 17.10
C GLY A 121 -27.25 27.19 15.99
N GLU A 122 -26.03 27.16 15.44
CA GLU A 122 -25.61 26.24 14.39
C GLU A 122 -24.67 25.16 14.93
N ILE A 123 -24.74 23.96 14.37
CA ILE A 123 -23.79 22.88 14.68
C ILE A 123 -22.75 22.82 13.56
N THR A 124 -21.48 22.84 13.96
CA THR A 124 -20.38 22.51 13.04
C THR A 124 -19.99 21.05 13.25
N ASP A 125 -20.13 20.26 12.19
CA ASP A 125 -19.70 18.86 12.15
C ASP A 125 -18.20 18.76 11.80
N ILE A 126 -17.50 17.85 12.45
CA ILE A 126 -16.10 17.53 12.19
C ILE A 126 -16.02 16.03 11.94
N ALA A 127 -15.87 15.65 10.68
CA ALA A 127 -15.87 14.26 10.25
C ALA A 127 -14.44 13.72 10.11
N LEU A 128 -14.11 12.69 10.88
CA LEU A 128 -12.81 12.01 10.88
C LEU A 128 -12.67 11.06 9.67
N GLN A 129 -11.53 10.37 9.52
CA GLN A 129 -11.37 9.37 8.46
C GLN A 129 -12.36 8.21 8.65
N GLU A 130 -12.78 7.58 7.54
CA GLU A 130 -13.52 6.32 7.61
C GLU A 130 -12.67 5.24 8.29
N GLY A 131 -13.29 4.52 9.24
CA GLY A 131 -12.65 3.49 10.06
C GLY A 131 -11.74 4.01 11.17
N GLU A 132 -11.63 5.33 11.35
CA GLU A 132 -10.89 5.96 12.46
C GLU A 132 -11.78 6.06 13.70
N GLN A 133 -11.22 5.79 14.87
CA GLN A 133 -11.95 5.72 16.13
C GLN A 133 -11.30 6.59 17.19
N LEU A 134 -12.12 7.16 18.08
CA LEU A 134 -11.65 7.88 19.26
C LEU A 134 -11.04 6.89 20.26
N VAL A 135 -9.86 7.20 20.81
CA VAL A 135 -9.14 6.30 21.74
C VAL A 135 -8.69 7.00 23.01
N GLY A 136 -8.62 6.23 24.09
CA GLY A 136 -8.18 6.68 25.41
C GLY A 136 -9.28 7.31 26.27
N SER A 137 -8.91 7.79 27.45
CA SER A 137 -9.82 8.51 28.35
C SER A 137 -9.81 9.99 28.00
N GLY A 138 -10.97 10.52 27.58
CA GLY A 138 -11.08 11.92 27.13
C GLY A 138 -10.44 12.14 25.75
N PRO A 139 -10.87 11.40 24.70
CA PRO A 139 -10.31 11.51 23.36
C PRO A 139 -10.54 12.88 22.74
N VAL A 140 -11.53 13.64 23.23
CA VAL A 140 -11.84 14.99 22.80
C VAL A 140 -11.65 15.93 23.99
N ALA A 141 -10.73 16.89 23.87
CA ALA A 141 -10.41 17.84 24.93
C ALA A 141 -10.47 19.26 24.38
N ALA A 142 -11.20 20.15 25.06
CA ALA A 142 -11.25 21.57 24.73
C ALA A 142 -10.79 22.44 25.89
N GLY A 143 -10.16 23.57 25.58
CA GLY A 143 -9.71 24.52 26.60
C GLY A 143 -10.86 25.24 27.32
N ASP A 144 -12.05 25.30 26.71
CA ASP A 144 -13.24 25.94 27.26
C ASP A 144 -14.47 25.08 27.00
N THR A 145 -14.79 24.17 27.91
CA THR A 145 -15.95 23.26 27.81
C THR A 145 -17.25 23.87 28.37
N VAL A 146 -17.16 25.01 29.05
CA VAL A 146 -18.36 25.67 29.63
C VAL A 146 -19.10 26.44 28.54
N ARG A 147 -18.36 27.07 27.62
CA ARG A 147 -18.94 27.90 26.55
C ARG A 147 -18.92 27.22 25.19
N TRP A 148 -18.39 26.00 25.12
CA TRP A 148 -18.43 25.14 23.94
C TRP A 148 -19.10 23.83 24.29
N ILE A 149 -20.22 23.57 23.63
CA ILE A 149 -20.91 22.28 23.68
C ILE A 149 -20.27 21.40 22.63
N ILE A 150 -19.84 20.22 23.05
CA ILE A 150 -19.14 19.24 22.22
C ILE A 150 -19.86 17.91 22.41
N GLY A 151 -20.13 17.22 21.32
CA GLY A 151 -20.64 15.85 21.35
C GLY A 151 -20.05 15.06 20.20
N ASP A 152 -19.92 13.75 20.38
CA ASP A 152 -19.49 12.82 19.35
C ASP A 152 -20.67 11.94 18.90
N THR A 153 -20.62 11.53 17.65
CA THR A 153 -21.53 10.54 17.08
C THR A 153 -20.83 9.78 15.97
N GLU A 154 -21.50 8.79 15.40
CA GLU A 154 -20.96 7.97 14.35
C GLU A 154 -22.00 7.76 13.26
N SER A 155 -21.53 7.66 12.03
CA SER A 155 -22.34 7.32 10.87
C SER A 155 -21.69 6.16 10.11
N GLY A 156 -22.44 5.53 9.21
CA GLY A 156 -21.94 4.37 8.43
C GLY A 156 -21.91 3.06 9.21
N VAL A 157 -21.52 1.99 8.53
CA VAL A 157 -21.50 0.62 9.09
C VAL A 157 -20.23 -0.12 8.69
N GLY A 158 -19.69 -0.95 9.58
CA GLY A 158 -18.50 -1.75 9.31
C GLY A 158 -17.31 -0.88 8.90
N ALA A 159 -16.73 -1.15 7.73
CA ALA A 159 -15.55 -0.46 7.21
C ALA A 159 -15.80 1.00 6.79
N SER A 160 -17.06 1.39 6.53
CA SER A 160 -17.43 2.78 6.21
C SER A 160 -17.90 3.59 7.43
N ARG A 161 -17.76 3.02 8.64
CA ARG A 161 -18.08 3.74 9.88
C ARG A 161 -17.19 4.97 10.01
N LYS A 162 -17.78 6.11 10.34
CA LYS A 162 -17.11 7.40 10.43
C LYS A 162 -17.50 8.07 11.74
N THR A 163 -16.51 8.52 12.49
CA THR A 163 -16.76 9.30 13.72
C THR A 163 -16.88 10.79 13.38
N HIS A 164 -17.85 11.42 14.03
CA HIS A 164 -18.22 12.83 13.88
C HIS A 164 -18.10 13.52 15.24
N ILE A 165 -17.45 14.68 15.28
CA ILE A 165 -17.43 15.57 16.43
C ILE A 165 -18.26 16.80 16.09
N MET A 166 -19.34 17.02 16.83
CA MET A 166 -20.22 18.16 16.70
C MET A 166 -19.82 19.22 17.72
N VAL A 167 -19.58 20.44 17.26
CA VAL A 167 -19.25 21.57 18.13
C VAL A 167 -20.23 22.71 17.97
N LYS A 168 -20.60 23.34 19.08
CA LYS A 168 -21.48 24.51 19.10
C LYS A 168 -21.09 25.48 20.23
N PRO A 169 -20.80 26.76 19.93
CA PRO A 169 -20.54 27.77 20.95
C PRO A 169 -21.85 28.27 21.58
N THR A 170 -21.78 28.74 22.82
CA THR A 170 -22.95 29.34 23.52
C THR A 170 -23.14 30.82 23.20
N ARG A 171 -22.10 31.52 22.70
CA ARG A 171 -22.12 32.93 22.33
C ARG A 171 -21.05 33.24 21.27
N PRO A 172 -21.16 34.35 20.51
CA PRO A 172 -20.11 34.75 19.58
C PRO A 172 -18.86 35.24 20.33
N ASP A 173 -17.80 35.57 19.58
CA ASP A 173 -16.53 36.13 20.08
C ASP A 173 -15.82 35.25 21.11
N LEU A 174 -15.93 33.94 20.92
CA LEU A 174 -15.18 32.94 21.66
C LEU A 174 -14.04 32.39 20.82
N MET A 175 -12.91 32.14 21.46
CA MET A 175 -11.81 31.39 20.87
C MET A 175 -11.34 30.34 21.88
N THR A 176 -11.20 29.11 21.42
CA THR A 176 -10.64 28.02 22.23
C THR A 176 -9.91 27.02 21.33
N ASN A 177 -9.12 26.14 21.92
CA ASN A 177 -8.54 25.01 21.22
C ASN A 177 -9.37 23.74 21.46
N LEU A 178 -9.30 22.83 20.48
CA LEU A 178 -9.85 21.49 20.56
C LEU A 178 -8.77 20.50 20.12
N VAL A 179 -8.56 19.45 20.89
CA VAL A 179 -7.66 18.34 20.58
C VAL A 179 -8.48 17.07 20.47
N ILE A 180 -8.29 16.33 19.39
CA ILE A 180 -8.97 15.06 19.13
C ILE A 180 -7.90 13.98 18.96
N ASN A 181 -7.94 12.95 19.79
CA ASN A 181 -7.05 11.79 19.75
C ASN A 181 -7.78 10.57 19.20
N THR A 182 -7.20 9.94 18.20
CA THR A 182 -7.74 8.77 17.53
C THR A 182 -6.75 7.60 17.52
N ASP A 183 -7.19 6.44 17.04
CA ASP A 183 -6.34 5.27 16.81
C ASP A 183 -5.24 5.50 15.77
N ARG A 184 -5.34 6.57 14.97
CA ARG A 184 -4.41 6.87 13.89
C ARG A 184 -3.60 8.15 14.12
N ARG A 185 -4.20 9.18 14.69
CA ARG A 185 -3.69 10.57 14.64
C ARG A 185 -4.17 11.42 15.82
N THR A 186 -3.53 12.58 15.96
CA THR A 186 -4.00 13.67 16.80
C THR A 186 -4.31 14.89 15.93
N TYR A 187 -5.52 15.45 16.10
CA TYR A 187 -5.94 16.68 15.45
C TYR A 187 -5.88 17.83 16.44
N HIS A 188 -5.28 18.95 16.02
CA HIS A 188 -5.29 20.19 16.77
C HIS A 188 -6.10 21.24 16.02
N LEU A 189 -7.14 21.76 16.66
CA LEU A 189 -8.06 22.72 16.08
C LEU A 189 -8.11 24.00 16.91
N GLU A 190 -8.29 25.12 16.22
CA GLU A 190 -8.58 26.42 16.81
C GLU A 190 -10.03 26.78 16.46
N LEU A 191 -10.91 26.72 17.45
CA LEU A 191 -12.32 27.04 17.27
C LEU A 191 -12.52 28.54 17.47
N ARG A 192 -13.23 29.18 16.52
CA ARG A 192 -13.61 30.59 16.60
C ARG A 192 -15.12 30.73 16.42
N ALA A 193 -15.78 31.29 17.43
CA ALA A 193 -17.19 31.62 17.36
C ALA A 193 -17.38 33.00 16.72
N THR A 194 -18.23 33.07 15.69
CA THR A 194 -18.66 34.33 15.07
C THR A 194 -20.17 34.53 15.28
N GLU A 195 -20.70 35.70 14.94
CA GLU A 195 -22.13 36.00 15.11
C GLU A 195 -23.05 35.19 14.19
N LYS A 196 -22.64 34.95 12.94
CA LYS A 196 -23.48 34.33 11.89
C LYS A 196 -22.73 33.37 10.98
N THR A 197 -21.41 33.48 10.89
CA THR A 197 -20.61 32.68 9.96
C THR A 197 -20.16 31.38 10.63
N TYR A 198 -20.57 30.26 10.06
CA TYR A 198 -20.16 28.94 10.53
C TYR A 198 -19.75 28.07 9.35
N MET A 199 -19.02 27.02 9.67
CA MET A 199 -18.71 25.93 8.75
C MET A 199 -19.70 24.80 9.04
N ALA A 200 -20.40 24.30 8.01
CA ALA A 200 -21.36 23.22 8.21
C ALA A 200 -20.65 21.91 8.54
N SER A 201 -19.59 21.58 7.80
CA SER A 201 -18.76 20.39 8.07
C SER A 201 -17.29 20.63 7.74
N VAL A 202 -16.41 19.98 8.49
CA VAL A 202 -14.95 19.96 8.31
C VAL A 202 -14.49 18.52 8.19
N SER A 203 -13.62 18.24 7.23
CA SER A 203 -12.97 16.94 7.11
C SER A 203 -11.54 17.09 6.61
N TRP A 204 -10.79 15.99 6.56
CA TRP A 204 -9.43 15.99 6.05
C TRP A 204 -9.27 15.05 4.86
N GLN A 205 -8.34 15.42 3.98
CA GLN A 205 -7.74 14.53 3.00
C GLN A 205 -6.38 14.05 3.54
N TYR A 206 -5.99 12.82 3.20
CA TYR A 206 -4.77 12.18 3.71
C TYR A 206 -3.83 11.80 2.54
N PRO A 207 -3.12 12.77 1.94
CA PRO A 207 -2.33 12.53 0.73
C PRO A 207 -1.23 11.47 0.89
N GLN A 208 -0.64 11.38 2.08
CA GLN A 208 0.42 10.39 2.36
C GLN A 208 -0.14 8.96 2.37
N ASP A 209 -1.32 8.75 2.96
CA ASP A 209 -2.00 7.45 2.96
C ASP A 209 -2.38 7.04 1.54
N GLU A 210 -2.92 7.99 0.75
CA GLU A 210 -3.30 7.75 -0.64
C GLU A 210 -2.09 7.28 -1.47
N LEU A 211 -0.92 7.91 -1.29
CA LEU A 211 0.30 7.52 -1.97
C LEU A 211 0.79 6.12 -1.54
N ILE A 212 0.74 5.80 -0.24
CA ILE A 212 1.13 4.49 0.28
C ILE A 212 0.19 3.41 -0.25
N ALA A 213 -1.12 3.66 -0.24
CA ALA A 213 -2.12 2.74 -0.79
C ALA A 213 -1.91 2.50 -2.28
N LEU A 214 -1.61 3.55 -3.04
CA LEU A 214 -1.30 3.46 -4.47
C LEU A 214 -0.04 2.62 -4.73
N ARG A 215 1.03 2.85 -3.95
CA ARG A 215 2.27 2.05 -4.04
C ARG A 215 2.03 0.57 -3.74
N ARG A 216 1.24 0.26 -2.71
CA ARG A 216 0.87 -1.12 -2.38
C ARG A 216 0.05 -1.77 -3.50
N ARG A 217 -0.92 -1.04 -4.06
CA ARG A 217 -1.72 -1.52 -5.20
C ARG A 217 -0.82 -1.82 -6.40
N ASN A 218 0.10 -0.92 -6.74
CA ASN A 218 1.03 -1.14 -7.84
C ASN A 218 1.92 -2.36 -7.60
N ALA A 219 2.42 -2.58 -6.37
CA ALA A 219 3.22 -3.76 -6.05
C ALA A 219 2.43 -5.07 -6.27
N VAL A 220 1.17 -5.13 -5.80
CA VAL A 220 0.31 -6.30 -6.03
C VAL A 220 0.00 -6.47 -7.51
N ALA A 221 -0.29 -5.39 -8.23
CA ALA A 221 -0.52 -5.45 -9.67
C ALA A 221 0.71 -5.97 -10.42
N GLU A 222 1.91 -5.48 -10.08
CA GLU A 222 3.19 -5.95 -10.65
C GLU A 222 3.46 -7.44 -10.35
N GLU A 223 3.08 -7.94 -9.16
CA GLU A 223 3.22 -9.37 -8.82
C GLU A 223 2.28 -10.27 -9.63
N VAL A 224 1.08 -9.78 -9.97
CA VAL A 224 0.04 -10.55 -10.68
C VAL A 224 0.12 -10.32 -12.20
N MET A 225 0.92 -9.36 -12.67
CA MET A 225 1.08 -9.10 -14.10
C MET A 225 1.66 -10.34 -14.81
N PRO A 226 0.96 -10.87 -15.84
CA PRO A 226 1.48 -11.97 -16.63
C PRO A 226 2.80 -11.58 -17.28
N VAL A 227 3.80 -12.48 -17.17
CA VAL A 227 5.11 -12.32 -17.86
C VAL A 227 4.91 -12.26 -19.38
N ASP A 228 3.84 -12.87 -19.89
CA ASP A 228 3.43 -12.78 -21.28
C ASP A 228 1.90 -12.84 -21.41
N THR A 229 1.36 -12.18 -22.44
CA THR A 229 -0.07 -12.12 -22.72
C THR A 229 -0.39 -12.86 -24.02
N GLY A 230 -1.44 -13.68 -24.02
CA GLY A 230 -1.83 -14.46 -25.21
C GLY A 230 -1.19 -15.85 -25.31
N VAL A 231 -0.71 -16.39 -24.20
CA VAL A 231 -0.30 -17.80 -24.09
C VAL A 231 -1.54 -18.68 -24.21
N ASP A 232 -1.60 -19.51 -25.25
CA ASP A 232 -2.64 -20.54 -25.37
C ASP A 232 -2.32 -21.68 -24.40
N LEU A 233 -3.07 -21.73 -23.29
CA LEU A 233 -2.91 -22.73 -22.25
C LEU A 233 -3.13 -24.16 -22.78
N GLY A 234 -3.86 -24.33 -23.90
CA GLY A 234 -4.13 -25.63 -24.52
C GLY A 234 -2.97 -26.18 -25.36
N SER A 235 -1.97 -25.35 -25.70
CA SER A 235 -0.85 -25.74 -26.58
C SER A 235 0.52 -25.72 -25.87
N LEU A 236 0.53 -25.73 -24.53
CA LEU A 236 1.77 -25.70 -23.75
C LEU A 236 2.49 -27.06 -23.76
N ASN A 237 3.77 -27.06 -24.07
CA ASN A 237 4.64 -28.22 -24.06
C ASN A 237 5.51 -28.23 -22.80
N PHE A 238 5.26 -29.17 -21.89
CA PHE A 238 6.01 -29.34 -20.63
C PHE A 238 7.12 -30.39 -20.70
N ARG A 239 7.48 -30.89 -21.89
CA ARG A 239 8.41 -32.01 -22.09
C ARG A 239 9.88 -31.60 -21.97
N TYR A 240 10.23 -30.92 -20.88
CA TYR A 240 11.59 -30.48 -20.55
C TYR A 240 12.09 -31.20 -19.30
N ALA A 241 13.37 -31.56 -19.31
CA ALA A 241 14.07 -32.10 -18.14
C ALA A 241 15.07 -31.05 -17.62
N ILE A 242 15.10 -30.85 -16.30
CA ILE A 242 16.05 -29.95 -15.63
C ILE A 242 17.05 -30.81 -14.85
N GLU A 243 18.29 -30.83 -15.31
CA GLU A 243 19.40 -31.60 -14.73
C GLU A 243 20.47 -30.67 -14.14
N GLY A 244 21.29 -31.19 -13.23
CA GLY A 244 22.35 -30.46 -12.54
C GLY A 244 22.12 -30.24 -11.04
N ASP A 245 23.03 -29.51 -10.41
CA ASP A 245 23.12 -29.36 -8.96
C ASP A 245 21.90 -28.64 -8.35
N ALA A 246 21.59 -28.97 -7.09
CA ALA A 246 20.55 -28.33 -6.30
C ALA A 246 21.02 -26.96 -5.77
N ALA A 247 21.23 -26.00 -6.67
CA ALA A 247 21.58 -24.63 -6.32
C ALA A 247 20.33 -23.79 -5.99
N PRO A 248 20.45 -22.72 -5.16
CA PRO A 248 19.31 -21.85 -4.82
C PRO A 248 18.62 -21.17 -6.01
N TRP A 249 19.31 -21.06 -7.15
CA TRP A 249 18.81 -20.47 -8.39
C TRP A 249 18.36 -21.52 -9.41
N ARG A 250 18.33 -22.81 -9.05
CA ARG A 250 17.95 -23.87 -9.98
C ARG A 250 16.51 -23.63 -10.48
N PRO A 251 16.25 -23.68 -11.80
CA PRO A 251 14.90 -23.54 -12.33
C PRO A 251 13.94 -24.58 -11.74
N LEU A 252 12.72 -24.15 -11.44
CA LEU A 252 11.65 -25.00 -10.94
C LEU A 252 10.96 -25.73 -12.09
N ARG A 253 10.77 -25.04 -13.22
CA ARG A 253 10.04 -25.56 -14.38
C ARG A 253 10.47 -24.88 -15.67
N ALA A 254 10.37 -25.60 -16.80
CA ALA A 254 10.52 -25.05 -18.14
C ALA A 254 9.39 -25.58 -19.05
N PHE A 255 8.86 -24.72 -19.91
CA PHE A 255 7.82 -25.07 -20.89
C PHE A 255 7.87 -24.14 -22.10
N ASP A 256 7.24 -24.52 -23.21
CA ASP A 256 7.10 -23.66 -24.40
C ASP A 256 5.66 -23.63 -24.94
N ASP A 257 5.35 -22.59 -25.72
CA ASP A 257 4.09 -22.43 -26.46
C ASP A 257 4.27 -22.63 -27.98
N GLY A 258 5.38 -23.25 -28.39
CA GLY A 258 5.79 -23.38 -29.79
C GLY A 258 6.45 -22.15 -30.41
N ARG A 259 6.45 -20.99 -29.73
CA ARG A 259 7.09 -19.75 -30.21
C ARG A 259 8.13 -19.20 -29.25
N LYS A 260 7.89 -19.32 -27.94
CA LYS A 260 8.74 -18.85 -26.86
C LYS A 260 8.92 -19.96 -25.83
N VAL A 261 10.09 -19.97 -25.19
CA VAL A 261 10.41 -20.86 -24.07
C VAL A 261 10.35 -20.03 -22.80
N TYR A 262 9.64 -20.55 -21.80
CA TYR A 262 9.46 -19.96 -20.49
C TYR A 262 10.20 -20.81 -19.45
N ILE A 263 10.97 -20.16 -18.58
CA ILE A 263 11.75 -20.81 -17.52
C ILE A 263 11.38 -20.14 -16.20
N GLU A 264 10.85 -20.93 -15.27
CA GLU A 264 10.44 -20.49 -13.95
C GLU A 264 11.58 -20.69 -12.95
N PHE A 265 11.96 -19.62 -12.26
CA PHE A 265 12.98 -19.61 -11.21
C PHE A 265 12.33 -19.44 -9.82
N PRO A 266 12.98 -19.93 -8.75
CA PRO A 266 12.57 -19.62 -7.38
C PRO A 266 12.68 -18.10 -7.13
N ARG A 267 11.79 -17.56 -6.28
CA ARG A 267 11.67 -16.10 -6.02
C ARG A 267 12.83 -15.49 -5.21
N GLY A 268 13.80 -16.31 -4.78
CA GLY A 268 14.89 -15.92 -3.88
C GLY A 268 14.61 -16.29 -2.43
#